data_AF-A0A7J7EXK8-F1
#
_entry.id   AF-A0A7J7EXK8-F1
#
_cell.length_a   1.000
_cell.length_b   1.000
_cell.length_c   1.000
_cell.angle_alpha   90.00
_cell.angle_beta   90.00
_cell.angle_gamma   90.00
#
_symmetry.space_group_name_H-M   'P 1'
#
loop_
_entity.id
_entity.type
_entity.pdbx_description
1 polymer ?
#
loop_
_entity_poly.entity_id
_entity_poly.type
_entity_poly.pdbx_seq_one_letter_code
_entity_poly.pdbx_strand_id
1 'polypeptide(L)'
;FSDLLFECLKDASKKMKSGLMFVKLVNPCSGEGAIYLFNMCLQQLFEIKVFKEKHHSWFINQSVQSGGLLHFATPMDPLFLLLYYLIKADKEGKFQPLDQVVVDDMFPNCVLLLKLPELEKLLRHVTEER
;
A
#
# COMPACT_ATOMS: atom_id res chain seq x y z
N PHE A 1 4.43 14.46 -17.10
CA PHE A 1 4.28 13.77 -15.79
C PHE A 1 2.84 13.73 -15.28
N SER A 2 2.03 14.79 -15.50
CA SER A 2 0.57 14.77 -15.26
C SER A 2 -0.16 13.67 -16.03
N ASP A 3 0.26 13.41 -17.26
CA ASP A 3 -0.54 12.61 -18.19
C ASP A 3 -0.43 11.10 -17.92
N LEU A 4 0.72 10.61 -17.45
CA LEU A 4 0.88 9.21 -17.03
C LEU A 4 0.14 8.90 -15.72
N LEU A 5 0.12 9.85 -14.78
CA LEU A 5 -0.69 9.75 -13.56
C LEU A 5 -2.19 9.73 -13.92
N PHE A 6 -2.58 10.51 -14.94
CA PHE A 6 -3.94 10.61 -15.43
C PHE A 6 -4.40 9.34 -16.19
N GLU A 7 -3.53 8.72 -16.97
CA GLU A 7 -3.84 7.47 -17.68
C GLU A 7 -3.99 6.27 -16.72
N CYS A 8 -3.14 6.14 -15.67
CA CYS A 8 -3.36 5.15 -14.59
C CYS A 8 -4.72 5.33 -13.89
N LEU A 9 -5.17 6.58 -13.74
CA LEU A 9 -6.48 6.89 -13.14
C LEU A 9 -7.66 6.54 -14.07
N LYS A 10 -7.49 6.64 -15.40
CA LYS A 10 -8.54 6.25 -16.36
C LYS A 10 -8.78 4.75 -16.41
N ASP A 11 -7.73 3.94 -16.34
CA ASP A 11 -7.89 2.48 -16.28
C ASP A 11 -8.51 2.03 -14.94
N ALA A 12 -8.23 2.74 -13.85
CA ALA A 12 -8.91 2.54 -12.56
C ALA A 12 -10.38 3.01 -12.57
N SER A 13 -10.74 3.97 -13.42
CA SER A 13 -12.09 4.57 -13.48
C SER A 13 -13.18 3.55 -13.83
N LYS A 14 -12.90 2.53 -14.64
CA LYS A 14 -13.88 1.45 -14.95
C LYS A 14 -14.18 0.54 -13.74
N LYS A 15 -13.36 0.57 -12.68
CA LYS A 15 -13.56 -0.14 -11.40
C LYS A 15 -14.07 0.76 -10.27
N MET A 16 -14.33 2.04 -10.54
CA MET A 16 -14.53 3.10 -9.55
C MET A 16 -15.97 3.20 -8.98
N LYS A 17 -16.66 2.08 -8.76
CA LYS A 17 -17.93 2.11 -8.01
C LYS A 17 -17.76 1.91 -6.50
N SER A 18 -16.60 1.42 -6.02
CA SER A 18 -16.44 1.02 -4.61
C SER A 18 -15.44 1.82 -3.78
N GLY A 19 -14.66 2.75 -4.35
CA GLY A 19 -13.64 3.51 -3.59
C GLY A 19 -12.53 2.66 -2.94
N LEU A 20 -12.58 1.33 -3.08
CA LEU A 20 -11.65 0.37 -2.50
C LEU A 20 -10.84 -0.30 -3.60
N MET A 21 -9.52 -0.36 -3.43
CA MET A 21 -8.61 -0.98 -4.39
C MET A 21 -7.57 -1.85 -3.71
N PHE A 22 -7.41 -3.08 -4.21
CA PHE A 22 -6.25 -3.90 -3.86
C PHE A 22 -5.04 -3.42 -4.66
N VAL A 23 -3.93 -3.17 -3.95
CA VAL A 23 -2.68 -2.69 -4.53
C VAL A 23 -1.52 -3.55 -4.07
N LYS A 24 -0.52 -3.70 -4.93
CA LYS A 24 0.75 -4.33 -4.57
C LYS A 24 1.74 -3.23 -4.20
N LEU A 25 2.21 -3.27 -2.96
CA LEU A 25 3.25 -2.38 -2.43
C LEU A 25 4.38 -3.21 -1.85
N VAL A 26 5.47 -2.55 -1.46
CA VAL A 26 6.57 -3.21 -0.77
C VAL A 26 6.18 -3.62 0.66
N ASN A 27 6.66 -4.76 1.11
CA ASN A 27 6.66 -5.14 2.52
C ASN A 27 7.84 -4.42 3.19
N PRO A 28 7.61 -3.56 4.20
CA PRO A 28 8.66 -2.73 4.77
C PRO A 28 9.76 -3.53 5.48
N CYS A 29 9.47 -4.77 5.91
CA CYS A 29 10.46 -5.63 6.58
C CYS A 29 11.32 -6.43 5.60
N SER A 30 10.74 -6.98 4.54
CA SER A 30 11.46 -7.88 3.61
C SER A 30 11.88 -7.21 2.29
N GLY A 31 11.27 -6.09 1.92
CA GLY A 31 11.44 -5.48 0.59
C GLY A 31 10.71 -6.21 -0.54
N GLU A 32 10.01 -7.30 -0.25
CA GLU A 32 9.24 -8.06 -1.24
C GLU A 32 7.85 -7.47 -1.48
N GLY A 33 7.19 -7.85 -2.58
CA GLY A 33 5.85 -7.37 -2.88
C GLY A 33 4.77 -8.01 -2.01
N ALA A 34 3.96 -7.20 -1.33
CA ALA A 34 2.80 -7.61 -0.55
C ALA A 34 1.51 -6.93 -1.02
N ILE A 35 0.36 -7.54 -0.70
CA ILE A 35 -0.96 -7.03 -1.07
C ILE A 35 -1.52 -6.17 0.07
N TYR A 36 -2.00 -4.99 -0.31
CA TYR A 36 -2.68 -4.05 0.57
C TYR A 36 -4.05 -3.70 -0.02
N LEU A 37 -4.96 -3.27 0.84
CA LEU A 37 -6.25 -2.70 0.46
C LEU A 37 -6.24 -1.21 0.80
N PHE A 38 -6.45 -0.37 -0.21
CA PHE A 38 -6.50 1.07 -0.07
C PHE A 38 -7.93 1.56 -0.23
N ASN A 39 -8.41 2.33 0.73
CA ASN A 39 -9.67 3.06 0.63
C ASN A 39 -9.39 4.48 0.14
N MET A 40 -9.73 4.75 -1.12
CA MET A 40 -9.55 6.06 -1.76
C MET A 40 -10.48 7.14 -1.20
N CYS A 41 -11.65 6.77 -0.67
CA CYS A 41 -12.61 7.73 -0.13
C CYS A 41 -12.20 8.22 1.26
N LEU A 42 -11.76 7.30 2.12
CA LEU A 42 -11.33 7.61 3.50
C LEU A 42 -9.81 7.77 3.63
N GLN A 43 -9.06 7.53 2.55
CA GLN A 43 -7.61 7.53 2.51
C GLN A 43 -7.00 6.64 3.62
N GLN A 44 -7.53 5.42 3.75
CA GLN A 44 -7.08 4.43 4.73
C GLN A 44 -6.36 3.28 4.06
N LEU A 45 -5.32 2.78 4.73
CA LEU A 45 -4.52 1.66 4.28
C LEU A 45 -4.71 0.45 5.20
N PHE A 46 -4.92 -0.71 4.58
CA PHE A 46 -5.02 -1.98 5.27
C PHE A 46 -4.01 -2.95 4.67
N GLU A 47 -3.31 -3.71 5.50
CA GLU A 47 -2.52 -4.84 5.04
C GLU A 47 -3.41 -6.08 4.90
N ILE A 48 -3.11 -6.92 3.91
CA ILE A 48 -3.81 -8.19 3.74
C ILE A 48 -2.98 -9.31 4.35
N LYS A 49 -3.48 -9.90 5.43
CA LYS A 49 -2.92 -11.12 6.04
C LYS A 49 -3.72 -12.33 5.60
N VAL A 50 -3.04 -13.47 5.46
CA VAL A 50 -3.68 -14.74 5.09
C VAL A 50 -3.39 -15.76 6.17
N PHE A 51 -4.46 -16.25 6.79
CA PHE A 51 -4.39 -17.47 7.60
C PHE A 51 -4.48 -18.68 6.68
N LYS A 52 -3.54 -19.60 6.86
CA LYS A 52 -3.40 -20.82 6.07
C LYS A 52 -2.98 -21.97 6.96
N GLU A 53 -3.79 -23.01 6.99
CA GLU A 53 -3.54 -24.23 7.75
C GLU A 53 -3.77 -25.48 6.87
N LYS A 54 -3.10 -26.60 7.19
CA LYS A 54 -3.17 -27.83 6.39
C LYS A 54 -4.50 -28.54 6.59
N HIS A 55 -5.06 -29.11 5.51
CA HIS A 55 -6.30 -29.90 5.53
C HIS A 55 -7.58 -29.11 5.85
N HIS A 56 -7.67 -27.87 5.40
CA HIS A 56 -8.88 -27.05 5.52
C HIS A 56 -9.57 -26.79 4.17
N SER A 57 -10.88 -26.59 4.21
CA SER A 57 -11.72 -26.18 3.09
C SER A 57 -12.95 -25.44 3.62
N TRP A 58 -13.53 -24.57 2.80
CA TRP A 58 -14.75 -23.84 3.14
C TRP A 58 -15.94 -24.41 2.38
N PHE A 59 -17.05 -24.62 3.08
CA PHE A 59 -18.36 -24.70 2.45
C PHE A 59 -18.95 -23.30 2.39
N ILE A 60 -19.10 -22.76 1.18
CA ILE A 60 -19.67 -21.43 0.94
C ILE A 60 -20.99 -21.64 0.20
N ASN A 61 -22.09 -21.52 0.93
CA ASN A 61 -23.44 -21.83 0.45
C ASN A 61 -23.50 -23.26 -0.16
N GLN A 62 -23.72 -23.35 -1.48
CA GLN A 62 -23.81 -24.61 -2.23
C GLN A 62 -22.50 -24.98 -2.96
N SER A 63 -21.39 -24.30 -2.64
CA SER A 63 -20.07 -24.54 -3.24
C SER A 63 -19.02 -24.94 -2.20
N VAL A 64 -17.98 -25.63 -2.67
CA VAL A 64 -16.79 -25.96 -1.88
C VAL A 64 -15.59 -25.16 -2.38
N GLN A 65 -14.93 -24.43 -1.50
CA GLN A 65 -13.67 -23.74 -1.77
C GLN A 65 -12.52 -24.49 -1.10
N SER A 66 -11.64 -25.08 -1.93
CA SER A 66 -10.45 -25.79 -1.45
C SER A 66 -9.42 -24.84 -0.83
N GLY A 67 -8.62 -25.36 0.09
CA GLY A 67 -7.43 -24.67 0.63
C GLY A 67 -7.66 -23.94 1.94
N GLY A 68 -8.92 -23.68 2.32
CA GLY A 68 -9.26 -23.18 3.66
C GLY A 68 -8.64 -21.83 4.03
N LEU A 69 -8.22 -21.03 3.04
CA LEU A 69 -7.58 -19.75 3.27
C LEU A 69 -8.57 -18.75 3.86
N LEU A 70 -8.12 -17.95 4.82
CA LEU A 70 -8.90 -16.87 5.39
C LEU A 70 -8.10 -15.56 5.29
N HIS A 71 -8.63 -14.58 4.57
CA HIS A 71 -7.99 -13.29 4.35
C HIS A 71 -8.51 -12.27 5.35
N PHE A 72 -7.61 -11.50 5.94
CA PHE A 72 -7.91 -10.42 6.87
C PHE A 72 -7.39 -9.10 6.28
N ALA A 73 -8.23 -8.07 6.32
CA ALA A 73 -7.80 -6.70 6.08
C ALA A 73 -7.64 -6.01 7.44
N THR A 74 -6.39 -5.83 7.88
CA THR A 74 -6.09 -5.19 9.17
C THR A 74 -5.56 -3.78 8.92
N PRO A 75 -6.00 -2.76 9.69
CA PRO A 75 -5.47 -1.41 9.57
C PRO A 75 -3.94 -1.43 9.67
N MET A 76 -3.27 -0.74 8.75
CA MET A 76 -1.81 -0.65 8.72
C MET A 76 -1.40 0.80 8.96
N ASP A 77 -0.47 1.00 9.89
CA ASP A 77 0.16 2.31 10.06
C ASP A 77 1.05 2.61 8.83
N PRO A 78 0.73 3.65 8.04
CA PRO A 78 1.49 3.96 6.84
C PRO A 78 2.94 4.39 7.09
N LEU A 79 3.26 4.81 8.31
CA LEU A 79 4.61 5.26 8.67
C LEU A 79 5.66 4.18 8.43
N PHE A 80 5.32 2.90 8.62
CA PHE A 80 6.23 1.79 8.33
C PHE A 80 6.60 1.69 6.84
N LEU A 81 5.66 1.99 5.94
CA LEU A 81 5.93 1.99 4.50
C LEU A 81 6.76 3.22 4.08
N LEU A 82 6.46 4.38 4.65
CA LEU A 82 7.24 5.60 4.41
C LEU A 82 8.68 5.43 4.89
N LEU A 83 8.86 4.81 6.07
CA LEU A 83 10.18 4.55 6.66
C LEU A 83 11.05 3.69 5.73
N TYR A 84 10.47 2.70 5.05
CA TYR A 84 11.19 1.91 4.06
C TYR A 84 11.79 2.79 2.95
N TYR A 85 11.01 3.74 2.40
CA TYR A 85 11.47 4.65 1.36
C TYR A 85 12.47 5.69 1.89
N LEU A 86 12.26 6.20 3.10
CA LEU A 86 13.18 7.13 3.76
C LEU A 86 14.55 6.49 3.98
N ILE A 87 14.61 5.28 4.53
CA ILE A 87 15.88 4.54 4.71
C ILE A 87 16.54 4.23 3.36
N LYS A 88 15.75 3.96 2.32
CA LYS A 88 16.26 3.74 0.97
C LYS A 88 16.91 5.01 0.40
N ALA A 89 16.28 6.17 0.57
CA ALA A 89 16.75 7.47 0.08
C ALA A 89 17.92 8.04 0.91
N ASP A 90 17.99 7.76 2.21
CA ASP A 90 19.06 8.22 3.12
C ASP A 90 20.47 7.83 2.63
N LYS A 91 20.56 6.74 1.86
CA LYS A 91 21.81 6.31 1.20
C LYS A 91 22.42 7.38 0.28
N GLU A 92 21.63 8.32 -0.21
CA GLU A 92 22.10 9.44 -1.04
C GLU A 92 22.66 10.60 -0.19
N GLY A 93 22.40 10.64 1.12
CA GLY A 93 22.89 11.65 2.05
C GLY A 93 22.37 13.07 1.78
N LYS A 94 21.16 13.18 1.19
CA LYS A 94 20.56 14.46 0.77
C LYS A 94 19.19 14.65 1.42
N PHE A 95 18.85 15.92 1.64
CA PHE A 95 17.47 16.30 1.90
C PHE A 95 16.71 16.34 0.58
N GLN A 96 15.62 15.57 0.51
CA GLN A 96 14.81 15.41 -0.70
C GLN A 96 13.33 15.61 -0.35
N PRO A 97 12.54 16.22 -1.25
CA PRO A 97 11.11 16.29 -1.08
C PRO A 97 10.48 14.89 -1.19
N LEU A 98 9.34 14.70 -0.52
CA LEU A 98 8.76 13.37 -0.35
C LEU A 98 8.35 12.69 -1.66
N ASP A 99 7.97 13.47 -2.67
CA ASP A 99 7.66 12.99 -4.03
C ASP A 99 8.88 12.43 -4.78
N GLN A 100 10.10 12.83 -4.39
CA GLN A 100 11.35 12.25 -4.89
C GLN A 100 11.82 11.05 -4.07
N VAL A 101 11.44 10.98 -2.79
CA VAL A 101 11.76 9.84 -1.90
C VAL A 101 10.86 8.64 -2.17
N VAL A 102 9.55 8.85 -2.33
CA VAL A 102 8.56 7.77 -2.51
C VAL A 102 8.44 7.39 -3.99
N VAL A 103 9.54 6.84 -4.52
CA VAL A 103 9.65 6.39 -5.92
C VAL A 103 10.07 4.93 -5.98
N ASP A 104 9.31 4.13 -6.72
CA ASP A 104 9.56 2.70 -6.88
C ASP A 104 9.08 2.17 -8.23
N ASP A 105 10.03 1.77 -9.08
CA ASP A 105 9.73 1.21 -10.41
C ASP A 105 9.09 -0.18 -10.32
N MET A 106 9.41 -0.96 -9.28
CA MET A 106 8.83 -2.29 -9.07
C MET A 106 7.43 -2.20 -8.45
N PHE A 107 7.19 -1.17 -7.64
CA PHE A 107 5.94 -0.95 -6.91
C PHE A 107 5.38 0.47 -7.17
N PRO A 108 4.95 0.79 -8.40
CA PRO A 108 4.58 2.16 -8.79
C PRO A 108 3.36 2.73 -8.05
N ASN A 109 2.58 1.88 -7.38
CA ASN A 109 1.47 2.32 -6.53
C ASN A 109 1.94 2.98 -5.22
N CYS A 110 3.25 3.06 -4.94
CA CYS A 110 3.81 3.75 -3.77
C CYS A 110 3.37 5.22 -3.70
N VAL A 111 3.08 5.86 -4.85
CA VAL A 111 2.55 7.22 -4.95
C VAL A 111 1.22 7.42 -4.22
N LEU A 112 0.47 6.35 -3.91
CA LEU A 112 -0.74 6.43 -3.11
C LEU A 112 -0.47 6.79 -1.64
N LEU A 113 0.74 6.52 -1.14
CA LEU A 113 1.14 6.91 0.23
C LEU A 113 1.18 8.43 0.39
N LEU A 114 1.44 9.17 -0.68
CA LEU A 114 1.43 10.64 -0.70
C LEU A 114 0.01 11.22 -0.59
N LYS A 115 -1.03 10.39 -0.76
CA LYS A 115 -2.44 10.79 -0.66
C LYS A 115 -3.02 10.57 0.74
N LEU A 116 -2.22 10.07 1.68
CA LEU A 116 -2.68 9.82 3.03
C LEU A 116 -2.85 11.14 3.80
N PRO A 117 -3.87 11.25 4.66
CA PRO A 117 -4.14 12.47 5.40
C PRO A 117 -3.05 12.67 6.46
N GLU A 118 -2.79 13.94 6.78
CA GLU A 118 -1.90 14.32 7.90
C GLU A 118 -0.47 13.79 7.79
N LEU A 119 -0.01 13.51 6.55
CA LEU A 119 1.30 12.94 6.27
C LEU A 119 2.46 13.74 6.88
N GLU A 120 2.40 15.08 6.83
CA GLU A 120 3.38 15.96 7.48
C GLU A 120 3.48 15.70 8.99
N LYS A 121 2.33 15.53 9.66
CA LYS A 121 2.32 15.24 11.11
C LYS A 121 2.91 13.86 11.41
N LEU A 122 2.64 12.87 10.54
CA LEU A 122 3.22 11.53 10.68
C LEU A 122 4.74 11.58 10.50
N LEU A 123 5.22 12.28 9.48
CA LEU A 123 6.65 12.37 9.15
C LEU A 123 7.49 13.02 10.25
N ARG A 124 6.95 13.99 10.99
CA ARG A 124 7.63 14.59 12.16
C ARG A 124 8.08 13.58 13.23
N HIS A 125 7.50 12.38 13.26
CA HIS A 125 7.93 11.33 14.19
C HIS A 125 9.24 10.66 13.77
N VAL A 126 9.63 10.77 12.50
CA VAL A 126 10.75 9.99 11.91
C VAL A 126 11.71 10.80 11.03
N THR A 127 11.38 12.05 10.68
CA THR A 127 12.23 12.92 9.84
C THR A 127 12.58 14.23 10.53
N GLU A 128 13.75 14.77 10.23
CA GLU A 128 14.13 16.15 10.56
C GLU A 128 13.54 17.12 9.52
N GLU A 129 12.78 18.12 9.95
CA GLU A 129 12.37 19.26 9.12
C GLU A 129 13.47 20.34 9.18
N ARG A 130 13.86 20.89 8.02
CA ARG A 130 14.78 22.05 7.91
C ARG A 130 14.08 23.23 7.27
#